data_AF-A0A828ZL80-F1
#
_entry.id   AF-A0A828ZL80-F1
#
_cell.length_a   1.000
_cell.length_b   1.000
_cell.length_c   1.000
_cell.angle_alpha   90.00
_cell.angle_beta   90.00
_cell.angle_gamma   90.00
#
_symmetry.space_group_name_H-M   'P 1'
#
loop_
_entity.id
_entity.type
_entity.pdbx_description
1 polymer ?
#
loop_
_entity_poly.entity_id
_entity_poly.type
_entity_poly.pdbx_seq_one_letter_code
_entity_poly.pdbx_strand_id
1 'polypeptide(L)'
;MTALLPYQEENSGTWYQVTTETKRKGNYLEASGSSMFVYAMAKGIRLGLLNKEEWLPQVKKSHQGLLDEFVLETKEGWLNLNKNCQVAGLGGAEQRDGSYAYYISEPIICNDQKGVGAFLQALIEVEAL
;
A
#
# COMPACT_ATOMS: atom_id res chain seq x y z
N MET A 1 -9.57 1.77 11.74
CA MET A 1 -9.28 1.19 10.41
C MET A 1 -10.49 1.23 9.46
N THR A 2 -11.73 1.28 9.94
CA THR A 2 -12.96 1.29 9.11
C THR A 2 -12.99 2.34 8.00
N ALA A 3 -12.43 3.53 8.22
CA ALA A 3 -12.37 4.60 7.22
C ALA A 3 -11.61 4.26 5.93
N LEU A 4 -10.74 3.24 5.94
CA LEU A 4 -10.01 2.79 4.75
C LEU A 4 -10.83 1.85 3.86
N LEU A 5 -11.84 1.17 4.42
CA LEU A 5 -12.60 0.13 3.72
C LEU A 5 -13.35 0.67 2.49
N PRO A 6 -14.00 1.85 2.52
CA PRO A 6 -14.66 2.41 1.34
C PRO A 6 -13.71 2.72 0.18
N TYR A 7 -12.39 2.76 0.43
CA TYR A 7 -11.37 3.13 -0.53
C TYR A 7 -10.43 1.97 -0.90
N GLN A 8 -10.67 0.77 -0.35
CA GLN A 8 -9.97 -0.42 -0.82
C GLN A 8 -10.49 -0.75 -2.22
N GLU A 9 -9.58 -0.87 -3.19
CA GLU A 9 -9.96 -1.24 -4.54
C GLU A 9 -10.51 -2.68 -4.55
N GLU A 10 -11.63 -2.87 -5.24
CA GLU A 10 -12.47 -4.05 -5.08
C GLU A 10 -11.77 -5.32 -5.57
N ASN A 11 -11.02 -5.25 -6.66
CA ASN A 11 -10.43 -6.43 -7.31
C ASN A 11 -9.10 -6.82 -6.66
N SER A 12 -8.19 -5.86 -6.51
CA SER A 12 -6.87 -6.06 -5.94
C SER A 12 -6.89 -6.13 -4.42
N GLY A 13 -7.83 -5.47 -3.74
CA GLY A 13 -7.77 -5.32 -2.29
C GLY A 13 -6.70 -4.35 -1.80
N THR A 14 -6.09 -3.56 -2.69
CA THR A 14 -5.05 -2.58 -2.36
C THR A 14 -5.59 -1.14 -2.44
N TRP A 15 -4.74 -0.13 -2.23
CA TRP A 15 -5.14 1.27 -2.20
C TRP A 15 -4.37 2.11 -3.21
N TYR A 16 -5.05 3.16 -3.67
CA TYR A 16 -4.47 4.16 -4.57
C TYR A 16 -3.57 5.17 -3.84
N GLN A 17 -2.59 5.72 -4.57
CA GLN A 17 -1.70 6.81 -4.12
C GLN A 17 -2.50 7.96 -3.50
N VAL A 18 -3.49 8.49 -4.23
CA VAL A 18 -4.47 9.40 -3.65
C VAL A 18 -5.69 8.59 -3.24
N THR A 19 -5.71 8.16 -1.99
CA THR A 19 -6.59 7.10 -1.47
C THR A 19 -8.08 7.34 -1.74
N THR A 20 -8.55 8.58 -1.61
CA THR A 20 -9.98 8.90 -1.76
C THR A 20 -10.43 9.11 -3.21
N GLU A 21 -9.50 9.13 -4.17
CA GLU A 21 -9.74 9.51 -5.58
C GLU A 21 -9.67 8.27 -6.50
N THR A 22 -10.37 7.19 -6.12
CA THR A 22 -10.25 5.84 -6.72
C THR A 22 -10.62 5.76 -8.20
N LYS A 23 -11.41 6.71 -8.71
CA LYS A 23 -11.86 6.75 -10.11
C LYS A 23 -11.20 7.86 -10.93
N ARG A 24 -10.30 8.63 -10.33
CA ARG A 24 -9.69 9.80 -10.99
C ARG A 24 -8.55 9.35 -11.90
N LYS A 25 -8.61 9.75 -13.17
CA LYS A 25 -7.63 9.38 -14.19
C LYS A 25 -6.22 9.82 -13.78
N GLY A 26 -5.27 8.89 -13.89
CA GLY A 26 -3.86 9.11 -13.54
C GLY A 26 -3.49 8.56 -12.16
N ASN A 27 -4.48 8.25 -11.31
CA ASN A 27 -4.21 7.56 -10.05
C ASN A 27 -3.70 6.15 -10.31
N TYR A 28 -2.98 5.60 -9.35
CA TYR A 28 -2.40 4.26 -9.43
C TYR A 28 -2.44 3.57 -8.07
N LEU A 29 -2.53 2.23 -8.08
CA LEU A 29 -2.39 1.41 -6.88
C LEU A 29 -0.95 1.50 -6.39
N GLU A 30 -0.76 1.88 -5.13
CA GLU A 30 0.54 2.24 -4.57
C GLU A 30 0.96 1.25 -3.48
N ALA A 31 2.19 0.77 -3.58
CA ALA A 31 2.66 -0.39 -2.82
C ALA A 31 3.00 -0.07 -1.36
N SER A 32 3.66 1.06 -1.09
CA SER A 32 4.16 1.36 0.27
C SER A 32 3.03 1.64 1.25
N GLY A 33 2.06 2.48 0.88
CA GLY A 33 0.86 2.80 1.64
C GLY A 33 -0.06 1.59 1.79
N SER A 34 -0.29 0.82 0.71
CA SER A 34 -1.05 -0.42 0.80
C SER A 34 -0.42 -1.41 1.78
N SER A 35 0.91 -1.57 1.72
CA SER A 35 1.64 -2.43 2.66
C SER A 35 1.52 -1.94 4.11
N MET A 36 1.62 -0.63 4.34
CA MET A 36 1.42 -0.05 5.68
C MET A 36 0.00 -0.28 6.22
N PHE A 37 -1.03 -0.23 5.38
CA PHE A 37 -2.39 -0.53 5.80
C PHE A 37 -2.56 -2.00 6.17
N VAL A 38 -2.01 -2.93 5.39
CA VAL A 38 -2.01 -4.36 5.73
C VAL A 38 -1.28 -4.62 7.04
N TYR A 39 -0.08 -4.05 7.20
CA TYR A 39 0.67 -4.10 8.44
C TYR A 39 -0.15 -3.62 9.64
N ALA A 40 -0.77 -2.45 9.54
CA ALA A 40 -1.54 -1.86 10.65
C ALA A 40 -2.77 -2.71 11.00
N MET A 41 -3.48 -3.25 10.00
CA MET A 41 -4.61 -4.14 10.24
C MET A 41 -4.17 -5.45 10.88
N ALA A 42 -3.14 -6.11 10.34
CA ALA A 42 -2.66 -7.38 10.86
C ALA A 42 -2.11 -7.23 12.28
N LYS A 43 -1.26 -6.23 12.52
CA LYS A 43 -0.76 -5.90 13.86
C LYS A 43 -1.88 -5.54 14.82
N GLY A 44 -2.90 -4.81 14.35
CA GLY A 44 -4.09 -4.48 15.13
C GLY A 44 -4.84 -5.73 15.61
N ILE A 45 -5.00 -6.74 14.74
CA ILE A 45 -5.57 -8.04 15.12
C ILE A 45 -4.66 -8.74 16.14
N ARG A 46 -3.35 -8.85 15.87
CA ARG A 46 -2.40 -9.55 16.75
C ARG A 46 -2.36 -8.95 18.17
N LEU A 47 -2.46 -7.64 18.27
CA LEU A 47 -2.48 -6.92 19.55
C LEU A 47 -3.87 -6.90 20.23
N GLY A 48 -4.91 -7.48 19.61
CA GLY A 48 -6.27 -7.47 20.11
C GLY A 48 -6.97 -6.11 20.03
N LEU A 49 -6.44 -5.17 19.23
CA LEU A 49 -7.02 -3.83 19.01
C LEU A 49 -8.12 -3.84 17.94
N LEU A 50 -8.10 -4.85 17.05
CA LEU A 50 -9.12 -5.10 16.05
C LEU A 50 -9.70 -6.50 16.26
N ASN A 51 -11.02 -6.63 16.14
CA ASN A 51 -11.66 -7.94 16.21
C ASN A 51 -11.18 -8.83 15.05
N LYS A 52 -10.67 -10.02 15.36
CA LYS A 52 -10.07 -10.92 14.37
C LYS A 52 -11.09 -11.36 13.32
N GLU A 53 -12.28 -11.76 13.74
CA GLU A 53 -13.31 -12.30 12.86
C GLU A 53 -13.78 -11.25 11.83
N GLU A 54 -13.89 -9.99 12.24
CA GLU A 54 -14.28 -8.87 11.39
C GLU A 54 -13.17 -8.47 10.40
N TRP A 55 -11.91 -8.46 10.84
CA TRP A 55 -10.81 -7.86 10.07
C TRP A 55 -9.95 -8.85 9.27
N LEU A 56 -9.91 -10.12 9.66
CA LEU A 56 -9.08 -11.13 8.99
C LEU A 56 -9.42 -11.32 7.49
N PRO A 57 -10.69 -11.31 7.05
CA PRO A 57 -11.01 -11.42 5.62
C PRO A 57 -10.38 -10.28 4.82
N GLN A 58 -10.39 -9.06 5.36
CA GLN A 58 -9.82 -7.89 4.72
C GLN A 58 -8.30 -7.95 4.64
N VAL A 59 -7.65 -8.38 5.73
CA VAL A 59 -6.19 -8.58 5.76
C VAL A 59 -5.76 -9.61 4.71
N LYS A 60 -6.46 -10.75 4.62
CA LYS A 60 -6.16 -11.79 3.63
C LYS A 60 -6.32 -11.29 2.20
N LYS A 61 -7.42 -10.60 1.91
CA LYS A 61 -7.68 -10.00 0.59
C LYS A 61 -6.55 -9.04 0.21
N SER A 62 -6.25 -8.08 1.09
CA SER A 62 -5.20 -7.10 0.82
C SER A 62 -3.80 -7.71 0.74
N HIS A 63 -3.49 -8.71 1.58
CA HIS A 63 -2.21 -9.42 1.53
C HIS A 63 -2.00 -10.08 0.17
N GLN A 64 -2.99 -10.82 -0.32
CA GLN A 64 -2.93 -11.40 -1.67
C GLN A 64 -2.79 -10.30 -2.73
N GLY A 65 -3.52 -9.20 -2.58
CA GLY A 65 -3.38 -8.00 -3.39
C GLY A 65 -1.98 -7.43 -3.47
N LEU A 66 -1.24 -7.39 -2.35
CA LEU A 66 0.14 -6.92 -2.34
C LEU A 66 1.04 -7.80 -3.22
N LEU A 67 0.83 -9.11 -3.16
CA LEU A 67 1.59 -10.08 -3.96
C LEU A 67 1.24 -9.92 -5.45
N ASP A 68 -0.05 -9.91 -5.78
CA ASP A 68 -0.52 -9.91 -7.16
C ASP A 68 -0.24 -8.58 -7.88
N GLU A 69 -0.38 -7.43 -7.19
CA GLU A 69 -0.25 -6.12 -7.82
C GLU A 69 1.18 -5.58 -7.87
N PHE A 70 2.03 -5.97 -6.91
CA PHE A 70 3.30 -5.29 -6.67
C PHE A 70 4.51 -6.22 -6.79
N VAL A 71 4.36 -7.53 -6.59
CA VAL A 71 5.49 -8.47 -6.63
C VAL A 71 5.69 -9.03 -8.03
N LEU A 72 6.91 -8.91 -8.56
CA LEU A 72 7.31 -9.56 -9.81
C LEU A 72 8.58 -10.37 -9.60
N GLU A 73 8.59 -11.60 -10.09
CA GLU A 73 9.78 -12.46 -10.13
C GLU A 73 10.61 -12.16 -11.38
N THR A 74 11.91 -12.03 -11.19
CA THR A 74 12.90 -11.83 -12.25
C THR A 74 13.32 -13.17 -12.86
N LYS A 75 14.03 -13.14 -13.99
CA LYS A 75 14.52 -14.37 -14.65
C LYS A 75 15.54 -15.14 -13.79
N GLU A 76 16.19 -14.43 -12.89
CA GLU A 76 17.19 -14.94 -11.98
C GLU A 76 16.58 -15.45 -10.66
N GLY A 77 15.26 -15.41 -10.49
CA GLY A 77 14.55 -15.86 -9.30
C GLY A 77 14.51 -14.86 -8.14
N TRP A 78 14.91 -13.60 -8.37
CA TRP A 78 14.73 -12.51 -7.39
C TRP A 78 13.32 -11.94 -7.45
N LEU A 79 12.84 -11.44 -6.31
CA LEU A 79 11.56 -10.73 -6.21
C LEU A 79 11.77 -9.22 -6.19
N ASN A 80 10.96 -8.52 -6.97
CA ASN A 80 10.88 -7.06 -7.03
C ASN A 80 9.56 -6.58 -6.41
N LEU A 81 9.61 -5.52 -5.61
CA LEU A 81 8.43 -4.77 -5.18
C LEU A 81 8.28 -3.51 -6.04
N ASN A 82 7.22 -3.45 -6.84
CA ASN A 82 6.97 -2.39 -7.81
C ASN A 82 5.93 -1.39 -7.30
N LYS A 83 5.69 -0.33 -8.08
CA LYS A 83 4.65 0.69 -7.84
C LYS A 83 4.79 1.45 -6.50
N ASN A 84 6.02 1.78 -6.11
CA ASN A 84 6.27 2.61 -4.93
C ASN A 84 6.35 4.09 -5.31
N CYS A 85 5.71 4.96 -4.56
CA CYS A 85 5.99 6.39 -4.63
C CYS A 85 7.41 6.66 -4.11
N GLN A 86 8.29 7.23 -4.93
CA GLN A 86 9.68 7.50 -4.52
C GLN A 86 9.75 8.50 -3.36
N VAL A 87 8.98 9.57 -3.46
CA VAL A 87 8.89 10.65 -2.48
C VAL A 87 7.63 11.46 -2.72
N ALA A 88 7.06 12.03 -1.67
CA ALA A 88 6.08 13.11 -1.76
C ALA A 88 6.23 14.01 -0.52
N GLY A 89 5.84 15.27 -0.62
CA GLY A 89 5.86 16.21 0.49
C GLY A 89 5.24 17.55 0.11
N LEU A 90 5.28 18.51 1.04
CA LEU A 90 4.65 19.82 0.86
C LEU A 90 5.68 20.95 0.99
N GLY A 91 5.43 22.07 0.31
CA GLY A 91 6.28 23.25 0.34
C GLY A 91 7.70 23.00 -0.19
N GLY A 92 8.69 23.64 0.43
CA GLY A 92 10.09 23.65 -0.01
C GLY A 92 10.37 24.68 -1.10
N ALA A 93 11.59 24.68 -1.63
CA ALA A 93 12.01 25.60 -2.69
C ALA A 93 11.14 25.46 -3.97
N GLU A 94 10.73 24.23 -4.28
CA GLU A 94 9.86 23.89 -5.42
C GLU A 94 8.36 24.18 -5.17
N GLN A 95 7.99 24.71 -3.99
CA GLN A 95 6.61 25.07 -3.62
C GLN A 95 5.57 23.96 -3.89
N ARG A 96 5.87 22.73 -3.46
CA ARG A 96 4.98 21.57 -3.67
C ARG A 96 3.62 21.82 -3.01
N ASP A 97 2.58 21.87 -3.84
CA ASP A 97 1.27 22.43 -3.49
C ASP A 97 0.28 21.41 -2.90
N GLY A 98 0.62 20.13 -2.91
CA GLY A 98 -0.26 19.07 -2.41
C GLY A 98 -1.49 18.83 -3.30
N SER A 99 -1.50 19.36 -4.52
CA SER A 99 -2.56 19.10 -5.49
C SER A 99 -2.54 17.64 -5.94
N TYR A 100 -3.67 17.18 -6.48
CA TYR A 100 -3.74 15.86 -7.11
C TYR A 100 -2.66 15.71 -8.20
N ALA A 101 -2.49 16.73 -9.05
CA ALA A 101 -1.49 16.71 -10.11
C ALA A 101 -0.07 16.55 -9.56
N TYR A 102 0.24 17.22 -8.45
CA TYR A 102 1.50 17.06 -7.75
C TYR A 102 1.72 15.60 -7.27
N TYR A 103 0.78 15.02 -6.52
CA TYR A 103 0.93 13.65 -6.01
C TYR A 103 1.07 12.59 -7.12
N ILE A 104 0.46 12.82 -8.28
CA ILE A 104 0.57 11.92 -9.44
C ILE A 104 1.84 12.17 -10.26
N SER A 105 2.48 13.34 -10.11
CA SER A 105 3.73 13.67 -10.81
C SER A 105 4.97 13.01 -10.21
N GLU A 106 4.90 12.59 -8.95
CA GLU A 106 6.04 11.99 -8.25
C GLU A 106 6.42 10.63 -8.85
N PRO A 107 7.73 10.30 -8.95
CA PRO A 107 8.17 9.07 -9.61
C PRO A 107 7.66 7.80 -8.94
N ILE A 108 7.30 6.82 -9.78
CA ILE A 108 6.91 5.48 -9.37
C ILE A 108 8.09 4.54 -9.62
N ILE A 109 8.63 3.92 -8.56
CA ILE A 109 9.88 3.16 -8.63
C ILE A 109 9.77 1.74 -8.04
N CYS A 110 10.74 0.91 -8.41
CA CYS A 110 10.90 -0.46 -7.95
C CYS A 110 11.91 -0.52 -6.79
N ASN A 111 11.65 -1.38 -5.81
CA ASN A 111 12.53 -1.65 -4.67
C ASN A 111 12.92 -0.39 -3.86
N ASP A 112 12.00 0.58 -3.73
CA ASP A 112 12.19 1.69 -2.79
C ASP A 112 12.20 1.17 -1.35
N GLN A 113 13.13 1.67 -0.54
CA GLN A 113 13.32 1.18 0.83
C GLN A 113 12.11 1.45 1.74
N LYS A 114 11.32 2.51 1.49
CA LYS A 114 10.10 2.79 2.26
C LYS A 114 9.05 1.70 2.00
N GLY A 115 8.90 1.34 0.73
CA GLY A 115 8.02 0.27 0.27
C GLY A 115 8.46 -1.09 0.78
N VAL A 116 9.72 -1.47 0.55
CA VAL A 116 10.28 -2.76 0.97
C VAL A 116 10.16 -2.95 2.48
N GLY A 117 10.49 -1.92 3.27
CA GLY A 117 10.37 -1.98 4.74
C GLY A 117 8.93 -2.14 5.21
N ALA A 118 7.97 -1.46 4.56
CA ALA A 118 6.55 -1.60 4.87
C ALA A 118 6.01 -2.99 4.47
N PHE A 119 6.38 -3.47 3.29
CA PHE A 119 5.98 -4.77 2.76
C PHE A 119 6.45 -5.93 3.64
N LEU A 120 7.74 -5.96 4.01
CA LEU A 120 8.28 -7.00 4.89
C LEU A 120 7.59 -7.01 6.26
N GLN A 121 7.31 -5.83 6.84
CA GLN A 121 6.57 -5.73 8.09
C GLN A 121 5.14 -6.26 7.95
N ALA A 122 4.47 -5.97 6.83
CA ALA A 122 3.14 -6.49 6.56
C ALA A 122 3.15 -8.03 6.49
N LEU A 123 4.10 -8.63 5.77
CA LEU A 123 4.22 -10.10 5.68
C LEU A 123 4.42 -10.74 7.05
N ILE A 124 5.35 -10.22 7.86
CA ILE A 124 5.63 -10.74 9.22
C ILE A 124 4.39 -10.68 10.11
N GLU A 125 3.64 -9.57 10.08
CA GLU A 125 2.43 -9.43 10.89
C GLU A 125 1.31 -10.35 10.39
N VAL A 126 1.17 -10.57 9.07
CA VAL A 126 0.18 -11.49 8.51
C VAL A 126 0.52 -12.95 8.84
N GLU A 127 1.78 -13.35 8.77
CA GLU A 127 2.26 -14.70 9.13
C GLU A 127 2.01 -15.02 10.62
N ALA A 128 1.95 -14.00 11.47
CA ALA A 128 1.74 -14.15 12.91
C ALA A 128 0.25 -14.29 13.33
N LEU A 129 -0.71 -14.21 12.39
CA LEU A 129 -2.16 -14.30 12.66
C LEU A 129 -2.72 -15.71 12.57
#